data_AF-A0A3D2BN44-F1
#
_entry.id   AF-A0A3D2BN44-F1
#
_cell.length_a   1.000
_cell.length_b   1.000
_cell.length_c   1.000
_cell.angle_alpha   90.00
_cell.angle_beta   90.00
_cell.angle_gamma   90.00
#
_symmetry.space_group_name_H-M   'P 1'
#
loop_
_entity.id
_entity.type
_entity.pdbx_description
1 polymer ?
#
loop_
_entity_poly.entity_id
_entity_poly.type
_entity_poly.pdbx_seq_one_letter_code
_entity_poly.pdbx_strand_id
1 'polypeptide(L)'
;MQTSTKKQPLYKVLYVQVIVAILLGIMLGHFYPDIGESFKPLGDGFIKIVKMIIAPVIFLTVVTGIAGMNNMKAVGTVAGKSMVYFLTFSTIALIIGLIVANVIRPGDGLNISPASLDASKVESYVAKAHDSSIVGFLMNIIPETVVSPLVNGNILQVLFVSVVFGIALASIGTRGEPVLKFLQNFSEPVFKMVGMLMKLAPIGAFGAMAFTIGKYGISSISNLL
;
A
#
# COMPACT_ATOMS: atom_id res chain seq x y z
N MET A 1 7.95 11.69 39.03
CA MET A 1 9.32 11.58 38.47
C MET A 1 9.24 12.03 37.01
N GLN A 2 9.74 13.23 36.71
CA GLN A 2 9.62 13.86 35.40
C GLN A 2 10.47 13.08 34.37
N THR A 3 9.83 12.43 33.40
CA THR A 3 10.54 11.80 32.28
C THR A 3 11.07 12.90 31.36
N SER A 4 12.37 13.19 31.48
CA SER A 4 13.10 14.03 30.52
C SER A 4 12.95 13.44 29.12
N THR A 5 12.12 14.05 28.28
CA THR A 5 12.00 13.74 26.86
C THR A 5 13.25 14.24 26.15
N LYS A 6 14.32 13.45 26.23
CA LYS A 6 15.56 13.70 25.49
C LYS A 6 15.20 13.71 24.00
N LYS A 7 15.19 14.90 23.38
CA LYS A 7 14.88 15.09 21.95
C LYS A 7 15.73 14.11 21.15
N GLN A 8 15.09 13.17 20.45
CA GLN A 8 15.82 12.22 19.63
C GLN A 8 16.54 12.98 18.51
N PRO A 9 17.82 12.68 18.24
CA PRO A 9 18.55 13.37 17.19
C PRO A 9 17.93 13.06 15.82
N LEU A 10 17.89 14.06 14.93
CA LEU A 10 17.21 14.03 13.63
C LEU A 10 17.60 12.82 12.75
N TYR A 11 18.86 12.35 12.82
CA TYR A 11 19.34 11.20 12.07
C TYR A 11 18.75 9.85 12.53
N LYS A 12 18.09 9.79 13.70
CA LYS A 12 17.37 8.60 14.17
C LYS A 12 15.90 8.59 13.74
N VAL A 13 15.41 9.68 13.14
CA VAL A 13 14.03 9.77 12.65
C VAL A 13 13.96 9.05 11.31
N LEU A 14 13.14 7.99 11.24
CA LEU A 14 13.02 7.14 10.05
C LEU A 14 12.66 7.95 8.79
N TYR A 15 11.78 8.94 8.94
CA TYR A 15 11.40 9.84 7.84
C TYR A 15 12.62 10.58 7.24
N VAL A 16 13.51 11.10 8.08
CA VAL A 16 14.74 11.78 7.63
C VAL A 16 15.66 10.79 6.95
N GLN A 17 15.81 9.58 7.50
CA GLN A 17 16.61 8.52 6.88
C GLN A 17 16.09 8.14 5.49
N VAL A 18 14.77 8.02 5.32
CA VAL A 18 14.15 7.71 4.03
C VAL A 18 14.38 8.82 3.02
N ILE A 19 14.23 10.10 3.40
CA ILE A 19 14.52 11.22 2.49
C ILE A 19 15.99 11.21 2.06
N VAL A 20 16.91 11.08 3.01
CA VAL A 20 18.35 11.03 2.69
C VAL A 20 18.65 9.85 1.76
N ALA A 21 18.06 8.68 2.03
CA ALA A 21 18.22 7.50 1.20
C ALA A 21 17.65 7.69 -0.22
N ILE A 22 16.50 8.35 -0.38
CA ILE A 22 15.94 8.72 -1.68
C ILE A 22 16.89 9.64 -2.44
N LEU A 23 17.40 10.69 -1.80
CA LEU A 23 18.32 11.65 -2.43
C LEU A 23 19.62 10.97 -2.88
N LEU A 24 20.19 10.11 -2.03
CA LEU A 24 21.37 9.32 -2.37
C LEU A 24 21.09 8.34 -3.52
N GLY A 25 19.91 7.72 -3.55
CA GLY A 25 19.50 6.83 -4.63
C GLY A 25 19.38 7.56 -5.95
N ILE A 26 18.75 8.74 -5.96
CA ILE A 26 18.65 9.61 -7.14
C ILE A 26 20.04 10.02 -7.63
N MET A 27 20.92 10.48 -6.73
CA MET A 27 22.28 10.86 -7.07
C MET A 27 23.05 9.69 -7.70
N LEU A 28 22.98 8.51 -7.10
CA LEU A 28 23.67 7.33 -7.62
C LEU A 28 23.12 6.94 -9.00
N GLY A 29 21.79 6.88 -9.16
CA GLY A 29 21.18 6.55 -10.45
C GLY A 29 21.47 7.58 -11.54
N HIS A 30 21.69 8.85 -11.17
CA HIS A 30 22.04 9.91 -12.13
C HIS A 30 23.51 9.86 -12.56
N PHE A 31 24.44 9.76 -11.61
CA PHE A 31 25.88 9.78 -11.90
C PHE A 31 26.43 8.43 -12.36
N TYR A 32 25.83 7.32 -11.91
CA TYR A 32 26.24 5.95 -12.24
C TYR A 32 25.03 5.09 -12.65
N PRO A 33 24.45 5.30 -13.85
CA PRO A 33 23.20 4.65 -14.25
C PRO A 33 23.23 3.12 -14.25
N ASP A 34 24.30 2.51 -14.76
CA ASP A 34 24.47 1.04 -14.80
C ASP A 34 24.47 0.43 -13.40
N ILE A 35 25.14 1.10 -12.45
CA ILE A 35 25.17 0.68 -11.05
C ILE A 35 23.79 0.90 -10.42
N GLY A 36 23.13 2.03 -10.73
CA GLY A 36 21.77 2.33 -10.29
C GLY A 36 20.76 1.26 -10.67
N GLU A 37 20.78 0.78 -11.92
CA GLU A 37 19.89 -0.28 -12.38
C GLU A 37 20.11 -1.60 -11.61
N SER A 38 21.36 -1.91 -11.26
CA SER A 38 21.70 -3.12 -10.49
C SER A 38 21.12 -3.15 -9.07
N PHE A 39 20.70 -2.00 -8.51
CA PHE A 39 20.09 -1.90 -7.19
C PHE A 39 18.59 -2.27 -7.13
N LYS A 40 17.96 -2.62 -8.26
CA LYS A 40 16.57 -3.09 -8.34
C LYS A 40 16.21 -4.15 -7.27
N PRO A 41 17.05 -5.17 -6.97
CA PRO A 41 16.71 -6.20 -5.99
C PRO A 41 16.46 -5.66 -4.57
N LEU A 42 17.07 -4.51 -4.19
CA LEU A 42 16.81 -3.88 -2.90
C LEU A 42 15.38 -3.32 -2.83
N GLY A 43 14.93 -2.66 -3.89
CA GLY A 43 13.56 -2.14 -4.00
C GLY A 43 12.53 -3.26 -4.03
N ASP A 44 12.74 -4.25 -4.90
CA ASP A 44 11.86 -5.42 -5.03
C ASP A 44 11.79 -6.22 -3.72
N GLY A 45 12.94 -6.44 -3.07
CA GLY A 45 13.04 -7.12 -1.79
C GLY A 45 12.24 -6.41 -0.70
N PHE A 46 12.36 -5.08 -0.60
CA PHE A 46 11.58 -4.30 0.35
C PHE A 46 10.08 -4.38 0.07
N ILE A 47 9.65 -4.23 -1.19
CA ILE A 47 8.23 -4.39 -1.56
C ILE A 47 7.72 -5.78 -1.19
N LYS A 48 8.51 -6.83 -1.42
CA LYS A 48 8.15 -8.22 -1.07
C LYS A 48 7.97 -8.39 0.44
N ILE A 49 8.85 -7.80 1.25
CA ILE A 49 8.74 -7.78 2.72
C ILE A 49 7.46 -7.05 3.14
N VAL A 50 7.18 -5.87 2.58
CA VAL A 50 5.97 -5.10 2.90
C VAL A 50 4.71 -5.90 2.53
N LYS A 51 4.66 -6.47 1.32
CA LYS A 51 3.53 -7.30 0.85
C LYS A 51 3.26 -8.49 1.77
N MET A 52 4.31 -9.15 2.28
CA MET A 52 4.18 -10.29 3.20
C MET A 52 3.42 -9.92 4.49
N ILE A 53 3.64 -8.72 5.02
CA ILE A 53 3.09 -8.32 6.32
C ILE A 53 1.69 -7.70 6.20
N ILE A 54 1.34 -7.16 5.04
CA ILE A 54 0.06 -6.45 4.83
C ILE A 54 -1.14 -7.34 5.18
N ALA A 55 -1.17 -8.57 4.67
CA ALA A 55 -2.31 -9.47 4.88
C ALA A 55 -2.59 -9.77 6.39
N PRO A 56 -1.63 -10.23 7.20
CA PRO A 56 -1.88 -10.47 8.63
C PRO A 56 -2.19 -9.20 9.41
N VAL A 57 -1.56 -8.06 9.07
CA VAL A 57 -1.84 -6.77 9.74
C VAL A 57 -3.27 -6.31 9.46
N ILE A 58 -3.71 -6.37 8.20
CA ILE A 58 -5.09 -6.01 7.84
C ILE A 58 -6.07 -6.90 8.58
N PHE A 59 -5.85 -8.22 8.55
CA PHE A 59 -6.74 -9.17 9.23
C PHE A 59 -6.89 -8.84 10.71
N LEU A 60 -5.77 -8.73 11.43
CA LEU A 60 -5.79 -8.45 12.85
C LEU A 60 -6.42 -7.09 13.17
N THR A 61 -6.06 -6.05 12.41
CA THR A 61 -6.56 -4.68 12.66
C THR A 61 -8.06 -4.59 12.42
N VAL A 62 -8.56 -5.18 11.33
CA VAL A 62 -9.98 -5.10 10.97
C VAL A 62 -10.82 -5.98 11.89
N VAL A 63 -10.38 -7.22 12.17
CA VAL A 63 -11.11 -8.12 13.06
C VAL A 63 -11.19 -7.55 14.47
N THR A 64 -10.05 -7.18 15.07
CA THR A 64 -10.03 -6.62 16.43
C THR A 64 -10.71 -5.26 16.49
N GLY A 65 -10.61 -4.45 15.42
CA GLY A 65 -11.29 -3.17 15.30
C GLY A 65 -12.81 -3.30 15.29
N ILE A 66 -13.37 -4.23 14.52
CA ILE A 66 -14.82 -4.46 14.47
C ILE A 66 -15.30 -5.15 15.74
N ALA A 67 -14.63 -6.23 16.16
CA ALA A 67 -15.04 -7.02 17.31
C ALA A 67 -14.86 -6.29 18.66
N GLY A 68 -13.95 -5.32 18.72
CA GLY A 68 -13.77 -4.44 19.88
C GLY A 68 -14.84 -3.37 20.03
N MET A 69 -15.75 -3.21 19.06
CA MET A 69 -16.83 -2.23 19.15
C MET A 69 -18.02 -2.80 19.92
N ASN A 70 -18.39 -2.14 21.02
CA ASN A 70 -19.51 -2.55 21.89
C ASN A 70 -20.90 -2.48 21.22
N ASN A 71 -21.03 -1.89 20.02
CA ASN A 71 -22.32 -1.71 19.36
C ASN A 71 -22.20 -1.87 17.84
N MET A 72 -22.98 -2.79 17.27
CA MET A 72 -23.03 -3.05 15.83
C MET A 72 -23.53 -1.82 15.02
N LYS A 73 -24.37 -0.96 15.61
CA LYS A 73 -24.76 0.32 14.99
C LYS A 73 -23.57 1.26 14.83
N ALA A 74 -22.62 1.22 15.77
CA ALA A 74 -21.41 2.03 15.67
C ALA A 74 -20.51 1.54 14.53
N VAL A 75 -20.39 0.22 14.32
CA VAL A 75 -19.64 -0.36 13.19
C VAL A 75 -20.18 0.17 11.86
N GLY A 76 -21.50 0.08 11.65
CA GLY A 76 -22.15 0.59 10.44
C GLY A 76 -22.01 2.10 10.25
N THR A 77 -22.07 2.87 11.35
CA THR A 77 -21.90 4.33 11.31
C THR A 77 -20.47 4.72 10.93
N VAL A 78 -19.46 4.04 11.49
CA VAL A 78 -18.06 4.27 11.16
C VAL A 78 -17.79 3.87 9.71
N ALA A 79 -18.26 2.69 9.27
CA ALA A 79 -18.12 2.25 7.88
C ALA A 79 -18.76 3.24 6.89
N GLY A 80 -19.99 3.69 7.17
CA GLY A 80 -20.68 4.68 6.35
C GLY A 80 -19.97 6.03 6.29
N LYS A 81 -19.52 6.55 7.45
CA LYS A 81 -18.73 7.80 7.50
C LYS A 81 -17.40 7.66 6.74
N SER A 82 -16.72 6.53 6.89
CA SER A 82 -15.49 6.22 6.16
C SER A 82 -15.71 6.13 4.65
N MET A 83 -16.83 5.55 4.21
CA MET A 83 -17.16 5.46 2.79
C MET A 83 -17.44 6.85 2.19
N VAL A 84 -18.22 7.68 2.88
CA VAL A 84 -18.45 9.08 2.46
C VAL A 84 -17.14 9.85 2.44
N TYR A 85 -16.32 9.74 3.49
CA TYR A 85 -15.00 10.37 3.55
C TYR A 85 -14.11 9.93 2.38
N PHE A 86 -14.02 8.61 2.13
CA PHE A 86 -13.24 8.05 1.03
C PHE A 86 -13.73 8.57 -0.32
N LEU A 87 -15.04 8.56 -0.59
CA LEU A 87 -15.60 8.99 -1.87
C LEU A 87 -15.37 10.48 -2.09
N THR A 88 -15.57 11.31 -1.05
CA THR A 88 -15.35 12.76 -1.14
C THR A 88 -13.88 13.09 -1.38
N PHE A 89 -12.96 12.59 -0.55
CA PHE A 89 -11.53 12.91 -0.68
C PHE A 89 -10.90 12.28 -1.91
N SER A 90 -11.30 11.06 -2.33
CA SER A 90 -10.82 10.47 -3.59
C SER A 90 -11.30 11.25 -4.81
N THR A 91 -12.56 11.70 -4.82
CA THR A 91 -13.09 12.55 -5.89
C THR A 91 -12.34 13.88 -5.98
N ILE A 92 -12.09 14.53 -4.83
CA ILE A 92 -11.30 15.77 -4.79
C ILE A 92 -9.88 15.51 -5.29
N ALA A 93 -9.23 14.42 -4.88
CA ALA A 93 -7.89 14.06 -5.35
C ALA A 93 -7.87 13.81 -6.86
N LEU A 94 -8.88 13.14 -7.42
CA LEU A 94 -9.03 12.94 -8.86
C LEU A 94 -9.24 14.26 -9.61
N ILE A 95 -10.06 15.18 -9.08
CA ILE A 95 -10.27 16.51 -9.68
C ILE A 95 -8.94 17.28 -9.71
N ILE A 96 -8.21 17.31 -8.60
CA ILE A 96 -6.91 17.98 -8.53
C ILE A 96 -5.93 17.32 -9.50
N GLY A 97 -5.85 15.99 -9.50
CA GLY A 97 -4.99 15.24 -10.44
C GLY A 97 -5.32 15.54 -11.90
N LEU A 98 -6.60 15.64 -12.24
CA LEU A 98 -7.06 16.00 -13.58
C LEU A 98 -6.69 17.44 -13.93
N ILE A 99 -6.87 18.40 -13.03
CA ILE A 99 -6.47 19.79 -13.25
C ILE A 99 -4.96 19.87 -13.50
N VAL A 100 -4.15 19.27 -12.62
CA VAL A 100 -2.69 19.26 -12.74
C VAL A 100 -2.25 18.60 -14.06
N ALA A 101 -2.81 17.45 -14.40
CA ALA A 101 -2.49 16.75 -15.65
C ALA A 101 -2.86 17.56 -16.90
N ASN A 102 -3.98 18.29 -16.89
CA ASN A 102 -4.40 19.11 -18.03
C ASN A 102 -3.64 20.44 -18.16
N VAL A 103 -3.13 20.98 -17.05
CA VAL A 103 -2.37 22.22 -17.00
C VAL A 103 -0.88 22.00 -17.29
N ILE A 104 -0.25 21.05 -16.59
CA ILE A 104 1.16 20.73 -16.74
C ILE A 104 1.39 19.92 -18.02
N ARG A 105 0.41 19.09 -18.41
CA ARG A 105 0.49 18.19 -19.58
C ARG A 105 1.76 17.36 -19.59
N PRO A 106 2.05 16.57 -18.52
CA PRO A 106 3.21 15.71 -18.46
C PRO A 106 3.09 14.66 -19.58
N GLY A 107 3.83 14.87 -20.67
CA GLY A 107 3.72 14.09 -21.91
C GLY A 107 3.82 14.92 -23.19
N ASP A 108 3.57 16.23 -23.13
CA ASP A 108 3.87 17.12 -24.25
C ASP A 108 5.38 17.07 -24.54
N GLY A 109 5.77 16.69 -25.76
CA GLY A 109 7.17 16.46 -26.16
C GLY A 109 7.60 14.99 -26.22
N LEU A 110 6.77 14.06 -25.73
CA LEU A 110 6.88 12.65 -26.11
C LEU A 110 6.37 12.52 -27.55
N ASN A 111 7.25 12.64 -28.55
CA ASN A 111 6.97 12.41 -29.98
C ASN A 111 6.65 10.93 -30.28
N ILE A 112 5.72 10.33 -29.54
CA ILE A 112 5.26 8.96 -29.71
C ILE A 112 4.20 8.98 -30.79
N SER A 113 4.56 8.54 -31.99
CA SER A 113 3.59 8.34 -33.07
C SER A 113 2.66 7.17 -32.69
N PRO A 114 1.33 7.37 -32.63
CA PRO A 114 0.34 6.29 -32.43
C PRO A 114 0.53 5.11 -33.37
N ALA A 115 1.08 5.35 -34.57
CA ALA A 115 1.34 4.34 -35.59
C ALA A 115 2.62 3.50 -35.33
N SER A 116 3.51 3.95 -34.45
CA SER A 116 4.73 3.21 -34.04
C SER A 116 4.53 2.38 -32.77
N LEU A 117 3.36 2.49 -32.15
CA LEU A 117 3.01 1.75 -30.94
C LEU A 117 2.51 0.35 -31.32
N ASP A 118 3.18 -0.66 -30.79
CA ASP A 118 2.82 -2.06 -30.96
C ASP A 118 1.54 -2.36 -30.16
N ALA A 119 0.39 -2.29 -30.84
CA ALA A 119 -0.92 -2.53 -30.27
C ALA A 119 -1.06 -3.92 -29.63
N SER A 120 -0.28 -4.91 -30.08
CA SER A 120 -0.28 -6.27 -29.53
C SER A 120 0.19 -6.32 -28.06
N LYS A 121 1.00 -5.34 -27.62
CA LYS A 121 1.40 -5.21 -26.21
C LYS A 121 0.30 -4.62 -25.32
N VAL A 122 -0.71 -3.98 -25.92
CA VAL A 122 -1.83 -3.33 -25.22
C VAL A 122 -3.09 -4.21 -25.23
N GLU A 123 -3.24 -5.09 -26.23
CA GLU A 123 -4.36 -6.04 -26.33
C GLU A 123 -4.59 -6.85 -25.05
N SER A 124 -3.52 -7.31 -24.40
CA SER A 124 -3.63 -8.06 -23.13
C SER A 124 -4.21 -7.24 -21.96
N TYR A 125 -4.01 -5.91 -21.97
CA TYR A 125 -4.58 -5.00 -20.99
C TYR A 125 -6.03 -4.65 -21.32
N VAL A 126 -6.35 -4.47 -22.61
CA VAL A 126 -7.71 -4.22 -23.10
C VAL A 126 -8.61 -5.43 -22.85
N ALA A 127 -8.12 -6.65 -23.09
CA ALA A 127 -8.83 -7.87 -22.77
C ALA A 127 -9.14 -8.01 -21.27
N LYS A 128 -8.15 -7.72 -20.40
CA LYS A 128 -8.36 -7.68 -18.93
C LYS A 128 -9.33 -6.60 -18.47
N ALA A 129 -9.39 -5.47 -19.17
CA ALA A 129 -10.35 -4.40 -18.89
C ALA A 129 -11.77 -4.83 -19.27
N HIS A 130 -11.94 -5.57 -20.37
CA HIS A 130 -13.23 -6.12 -20.80
C HIS A 130 -13.76 -7.22 -19.86
N ASP A 131 -12.87 -8.02 -19.27
CA ASP A 131 -13.22 -9.03 -18.24
C ASP A 131 -13.52 -8.43 -16.86
N SER A 132 -13.21 -7.14 -16.64
CA SER A 132 -13.51 -6.43 -15.39
C SER A 132 -14.97 -5.95 -15.35
N SER A 133 -15.91 -6.88 -15.50
CA SER A 133 -17.31 -6.62 -15.19
C SER A 133 -17.48 -6.36 -13.69
N ILE A 134 -18.45 -5.54 -13.31
CA ILE A 134 -18.80 -5.30 -11.90
C ILE A 134 -19.09 -6.63 -11.18
N VAL A 135 -19.76 -7.55 -11.88
CA VAL A 135 -20.05 -8.89 -11.36
C VAL A 135 -18.76 -9.69 -11.14
N GLY A 136 -17.85 -9.71 -12.11
CA GLY A 136 -16.55 -10.37 -11.98
C GLY A 136 -15.71 -9.79 -10.83
N PHE A 137 -15.70 -8.47 -10.68
CA PHE A 137 -15.05 -7.80 -9.55
C PHE A 137 -15.63 -8.26 -8.21
N LEU A 138 -16.96 -8.25 -8.04
CA LEU A 138 -17.63 -8.69 -6.81
C LEU A 138 -17.39 -10.17 -6.52
N MET A 139 -17.42 -11.02 -7.54
CA MET A 139 -17.13 -12.45 -7.39
C MET A 139 -15.69 -12.70 -6.94
N ASN A 140 -14.72 -11.91 -7.43
CA ASN A 140 -13.31 -12.00 -7.04
C ASN A 140 -13.03 -11.59 -5.58
N ILE A 141 -13.98 -10.91 -4.91
CA ILE A 141 -13.89 -10.57 -3.48
C ILE A 141 -14.07 -11.82 -2.60
N ILE A 142 -14.88 -12.78 -3.06
CA ILE A 142 -15.18 -13.99 -2.32
C ILE A 142 -14.04 -14.99 -2.56
N PRO A 143 -13.26 -15.36 -1.52
CA PRO A 143 -12.18 -16.31 -1.70
C PRO A 143 -12.69 -17.75 -1.77
N GLU A 144 -11.88 -18.64 -2.34
CA GLU A 144 -12.16 -20.08 -2.37
C GLU A 144 -12.25 -20.69 -0.96
N THR A 145 -11.43 -20.20 -0.02
CA THR A 145 -11.43 -20.63 1.38
C THR A 145 -11.22 -19.45 2.31
N VAL A 146 -11.53 -19.62 3.60
CA VAL A 146 -11.34 -18.57 4.62
C VAL A 146 -9.86 -18.21 4.81
N VAL A 147 -8.94 -19.16 4.56
CA VAL A 147 -7.51 -18.99 4.86
C VAL A 147 -6.69 -18.58 3.62
N SER A 148 -7.15 -18.93 2.41
CA SER A 148 -6.40 -18.63 1.18
C SER A 148 -6.02 -17.15 0.99
N PRO A 149 -6.80 -16.14 1.42
CA PRO A 149 -6.41 -14.74 1.26
C PRO A 149 -5.15 -14.37 2.04
N LEU A 150 -4.94 -15.00 3.19
CA LEU A 150 -3.77 -14.76 4.04
C LEU A 150 -2.48 -15.32 3.42
N VAL A 151 -2.59 -16.26 2.48
CA VAL A 151 -1.47 -16.90 1.79
C VAL A 151 -1.24 -16.26 0.42
N ASN A 152 -2.32 -16.03 -0.33
CA ASN A 152 -2.25 -15.55 -1.71
C ASN A 152 -2.05 -14.03 -1.80
N GLY A 153 -2.22 -13.31 -0.69
CA GLY A 153 -1.95 -11.87 -0.61
C GLY A 153 -2.97 -10.99 -1.33
N ASN A 154 -4.16 -11.52 -1.64
CA ASN A 154 -5.26 -10.70 -2.18
C ASN A 154 -5.87 -9.85 -1.07
N ILE A 155 -5.52 -8.56 -1.06
CA ILE A 155 -5.92 -7.60 -0.03
C ILE A 155 -7.45 -7.50 0.10
N LEU A 156 -8.17 -7.52 -1.03
CA LEU A 156 -9.63 -7.35 -1.02
C LEU A 156 -10.33 -8.58 -0.41
N GLN A 157 -9.84 -9.78 -0.71
CA GLN A 157 -10.31 -11.01 -0.09
C GLN A 157 -9.98 -11.07 1.41
N VAL A 158 -8.77 -10.62 1.80
CA VAL A 158 -8.39 -10.51 3.23
C VAL A 158 -9.36 -9.59 3.95
N LEU A 159 -9.65 -8.40 3.39
CA LEU A 159 -10.62 -7.46 3.96
C LEU A 159 -12.00 -8.09 4.11
N PHE A 160 -12.50 -8.77 3.09
CA PHE A 160 -13.81 -9.42 3.13
C PHE A 160 -13.91 -10.44 4.27
N VAL A 161 -12.96 -11.38 4.35
CA VAL A 161 -12.92 -12.38 5.42
C VAL A 161 -12.80 -11.70 6.80
N SER A 162 -11.97 -10.66 6.91
CA SER A 162 -11.77 -9.94 8.17
C SER A 162 -13.03 -9.25 8.66
N VAL A 163 -13.80 -8.65 7.74
CA VAL A 163 -15.07 -8.00 8.07
C VAL A 163 -16.10 -9.04 8.51
N VAL A 164 -16.29 -10.11 7.74
CA VAL A 164 -17.25 -11.17 8.07
C VAL A 164 -16.90 -11.82 9.40
N PHE A 165 -15.63 -12.17 9.61
CA PHE A 165 -15.17 -12.77 10.86
C PHE A 165 -15.26 -11.80 12.04
N GLY A 166 -14.92 -10.52 11.85
CA GLY A 166 -15.05 -9.49 12.88
C GLY A 166 -16.49 -9.28 13.33
N ILE A 167 -17.44 -9.23 12.38
CA ILE A 167 -18.89 -9.13 12.68
C ILE A 167 -19.39 -10.38 13.40
N ALA A 168 -18.99 -11.58 12.94
CA ALA A 168 -19.37 -12.83 13.59
C ALA A 168 -18.82 -12.93 15.01
N LEU A 169 -17.57 -12.50 15.24
CA LEU A 169 -16.96 -12.48 16.56
C LEU A 169 -17.68 -11.48 17.49
N ALA A 170 -18.04 -10.31 16.98
CA ALA A 170 -18.81 -9.31 17.71
C ALA A 170 -20.22 -9.79 18.09
N SER A 171 -20.89 -10.54 17.21
CA SER A 171 -22.27 -10.99 17.43
C SER A 171 -22.41 -12.11 18.46
N ILE A 172 -21.33 -12.86 18.73
CA ILE A 172 -21.26 -13.89 19.76
C ILE A 172 -21.32 -13.29 21.19
N GLY A 173 -20.94 -12.01 21.34
CA GLY A 173 -20.93 -11.33 22.64
C GLY A 173 -19.83 -11.86 23.57
N THR A 174 -20.14 -12.05 24.86
CA THR A 174 -19.17 -12.41 25.91
C THR A 174 -18.41 -13.71 25.64
N ARG A 175 -19.03 -14.66 24.93
CA ARG A 175 -18.37 -15.92 24.54
C ARG A 175 -17.24 -15.73 23.53
N GLY A 176 -17.24 -14.63 22.77
CA GLY A 176 -16.20 -14.27 21.80
C GLY A 176 -15.00 -13.56 22.45
N GLU A 177 -15.13 -13.08 23.68
CA GLU A 177 -14.12 -12.29 24.37
C GLU A 177 -12.74 -12.98 24.49
N PRO A 178 -12.63 -14.30 24.77
CA PRO A 178 -11.33 -14.97 24.81
C PRO A 178 -10.61 -14.94 23.46
N VAL A 179 -11.34 -15.09 22.36
CA VAL A 179 -10.79 -15.04 20.99
C VAL A 179 -10.36 -13.61 20.64
N LEU A 180 -11.19 -12.61 20.97
CA LEU A 180 -10.83 -11.21 20.77
C LEU A 180 -9.55 -10.83 21.53
N LYS A 181 -9.44 -11.20 22.81
CA LYS A 181 -8.24 -10.95 23.63
C LYS A 181 -7.00 -11.65 23.06
N PHE A 182 -7.15 -12.89 22.59
CA PHE A 182 -6.07 -13.59 21.92
C PHE A 182 -5.57 -12.82 20.68
N LEU A 183 -6.49 -12.37 19.82
CA LEU A 183 -6.13 -11.63 18.60
C LEU A 183 -5.50 -10.26 18.92
N GLN A 184 -5.97 -9.57 19.95
CA GLN A 184 -5.37 -8.32 20.42
C GLN A 184 -3.93 -8.54 20.92
N ASN A 185 -3.71 -9.55 21.77
CA ASN A 185 -2.39 -9.90 22.26
C ASN A 185 -1.45 -10.37 21.13
N PHE A 186 -1.99 -11.10 20.15
CA PHE A 186 -1.24 -11.54 18.97
C PHE A 186 -0.91 -10.38 18.02
N SER A 187 -1.68 -9.28 18.05
CA SER A 187 -1.39 -8.10 17.24
C SER A 187 -0.11 -7.39 17.68
N GLU A 188 0.21 -7.38 18.96
CA GLU A 188 1.42 -6.74 19.50
C GLU A 188 2.73 -7.23 18.85
N PRO A 189 3.05 -8.54 18.84
CA PRO A 189 4.25 -9.04 18.18
C PRO A 189 4.23 -8.80 16.67
N VAL A 190 3.06 -8.84 16.02
CA VAL A 190 2.93 -8.53 14.59
C VAL A 190 3.28 -7.06 14.31
N PHE A 191 2.75 -6.12 15.09
CA PHE A 191 3.12 -4.70 14.96
C PHE A 191 4.58 -4.44 15.34
N LYS A 192 5.14 -5.20 16.28
CA LYS A 192 6.57 -5.13 16.59
C LYS A 192 7.42 -5.58 15.40
N MET A 193 7.00 -6.64 14.72
CA MET A 193 7.63 -7.13 13.48
C MET A 193 7.54 -6.08 12.37
N VAL A 194 6.38 -5.44 12.17
CA VAL A 194 6.23 -4.30 11.24
C VAL A 194 7.26 -3.21 11.55
N GLY A 195 7.36 -2.80 12.81
CA GLY A 195 8.32 -1.77 13.23
C GLY A 195 9.78 -2.16 13.00
N MET A 196 10.13 -3.44 13.12
CA MET A 196 11.47 -3.95 12.80
C MET A 196 11.74 -3.88 11.29
N LEU A 197 10.77 -4.29 10.47
CA LEU A 197 10.90 -4.34 9.02
C LEU A 197 10.87 -2.94 8.38
N MET A 198 10.16 -1.98 8.99
CA MET A 198 10.19 -0.57 8.58
C MET A 198 11.57 0.07 8.72
N LYS A 199 12.48 -0.46 9.55
CA LYS A 199 13.88 0.02 9.59
C LYS A 199 14.63 -0.25 8.29
N LEU A 200 14.16 -1.17 7.46
CA LEU A 200 14.71 -1.45 6.12
C LEU A 200 14.16 -0.49 5.06
N ALA A 201 13.15 0.33 5.37
CA ALA A 201 12.53 1.25 4.42
C ALA A 201 13.52 2.22 3.74
N PRO A 202 14.54 2.79 4.42
CA PRO A 202 15.53 3.62 3.75
C PRO A 202 16.29 2.85 2.66
N ILE A 203 16.66 1.59 2.92
CA ILE A 203 17.39 0.75 1.96
C ILE A 203 16.52 0.44 0.74
N GLY A 204 15.24 0.10 0.98
CA GLY A 204 14.28 -0.14 -0.09
C GLY A 204 14.03 1.10 -0.94
N ALA A 205 13.84 2.26 -0.31
CA ALA A 205 13.63 3.54 -0.99
C ALA A 205 14.85 3.97 -1.81
N PHE A 206 16.06 3.81 -1.25
CA PHE A 206 17.32 4.03 -1.98
C PHE A 206 17.39 3.16 -3.23
N GLY A 207 17.20 1.84 -3.10
CA GLY A 207 17.31 0.92 -4.22
C GLY A 207 16.26 1.14 -5.30
N ALA A 208 15.02 1.43 -4.90
CA ALA A 208 13.93 1.75 -5.83
C ALA A 208 14.23 3.04 -6.62
N MET A 209 14.69 4.10 -5.95
CA MET A 209 14.98 5.36 -6.63
C MET A 209 16.25 5.27 -7.48
N ALA A 210 17.30 4.58 -7.01
CA ALA A 210 18.50 4.32 -7.80
C ALA A 210 18.19 3.56 -9.09
N PHE A 211 17.35 2.53 -9.01
CA PHE A 211 16.88 1.79 -10.19
C PHE A 211 16.06 2.66 -11.14
N THR A 212 15.06 3.39 -10.62
CA THR A 212 14.19 4.22 -11.46
C THR A 212 15.00 5.28 -12.22
N ILE A 213 15.97 5.93 -11.57
CA ILE A 213 16.80 6.95 -12.23
C ILE A 213 17.88 6.34 -13.11
N GLY A 214 18.50 5.23 -12.71
CA GLY A 214 19.49 4.56 -13.55
C GLY A 214 18.89 4.04 -14.85
N LYS A 215 17.69 3.45 -14.79
CA LYS A 215 17.02 2.86 -15.96
C LYS A 215 16.32 3.88 -16.85
N TYR A 216 15.60 4.82 -16.25
CA TYR A 216 14.73 5.73 -16.98
C TYR A 216 15.32 7.15 -17.11
N GLY A 217 16.47 7.41 -16.50
CA GLY A 217 17.13 8.71 -16.49
C GLY A 217 16.42 9.74 -15.62
N ILE A 218 17.12 10.83 -15.29
CA ILE A 218 16.54 11.92 -14.51
C ILE A 218 15.47 12.70 -15.31
N SER A 219 15.52 12.61 -16.64
CA SER A 219 14.49 13.20 -17.52
C SER A 219 13.13 12.54 -17.35
N SER A 220 13.07 11.30 -16.84
CA SER A 220 11.80 10.68 -16.48
C SER A 220 11.15 11.36 -15.28
N ILE A 221 11.92 11.94 -14.35
CA ILE A 221 11.34 12.83 -13.32
C ILE A 221 10.93 14.16 -13.94
N SER A 222 11.75 14.76 -14.82
CA SER A 222 11.43 16.08 -15.39
C SER A 222 10.24 16.08 -16.34
N ASN A 223 9.97 14.98 -17.04
CA ASN A 223 8.78 14.82 -17.88
C ASN A 223 7.52 14.43 -17.08
N LEU A 224 7.68 14.08 -15.81
CA LEU A 224 6.59 13.75 -14.87
C LEU A 224 6.23 14.90 -13.92
N LEU A 225 7.04 15.96 -13.86
CA LEU A 225 6.82 17.21 -13.11
C LEU A 225 6.34 18.32 -14.04
#